data_AF-X0TNU7-F1
#
_entry.id   AF-X0TNU7-F1
#
_cell.length_a   1.000
_cell.length_b   1.000
_cell.length_c   1.000
_cell.angle_alpha   90.00
_cell.angle_beta   90.00
_cell.angle_gamma   90.00
#
_symmetry.space_group_name_H-M   'P 1'
#
loop_
_entity.id
_entity.type
_entity.pdbx_description
1 polymer ?
#
loop_
_entity_poly.entity_id
_entity_poly.type
_entity_poly.pdbx_seq_one_letter_code
_entity_poly.pdbx_strand_id
1 'polypeptide(L)'
;FFGERSVPMGGVGNVAVAPEHRGKGLAHRIMTEALQGMRARGEVISALFPATTTLYRGVGYELAGAAVWHQVSPEALRELRGTSALETRRVEKGDDPTGIRCCYERVAPEINGWLDRDDRRWQSLWEWWHAGHYVYACENPGGEVEAYLVYRHEPTPPGARGDYGVRVEQIVAATPEGLRAVWWTLASSASLVDAVTFTASPEDALLLIMPEQRIAVRGQVRWLLRIIDAQAAVAARGYSPSLEIEAPITIEDAILADNTGAWTLRVAEGEGRLEPGGQGGPRFGIGALSSLYTGWATTATLLRAGLLEGGSAAQLRALDAAFAGPTPWMMDEF
;
A
#
# COMPACT_ATOMS: atom_id res chain seq x y z
N PHE A 1 1.03 0.25 -7.59
CA PHE A 1 0.13 -0.68 -8.27
C PHE A 1 -1.28 -0.54 -7.72
N PHE A 2 -2.28 -0.53 -8.61
CA PHE A 2 -3.70 -0.63 -8.28
C PHE A 2 -4.41 -1.48 -9.33
N GLY A 3 -5.01 -2.60 -8.90
CA GLY A 3 -5.57 -3.59 -9.80
C GLY A 3 -4.52 -4.11 -10.79
N GLU A 4 -3.37 -4.56 -10.30
CA GLU A 4 -2.29 -5.14 -11.12
C GLU A 4 -1.60 -4.20 -12.12
N ARG A 5 -2.01 -2.93 -12.20
CA ARG A 5 -1.38 -1.92 -13.09
C ARG A 5 -0.56 -0.89 -12.31
N SER A 6 0.55 -0.48 -12.90
CA SER A 6 1.33 0.67 -12.44
C SER A 6 0.58 1.96 -12.78
N VAL A 7 0.36 2.81 -11.78
CA VAL A 7 -0.42 4.05 -11.90
C VAL A 7 0.50 5.23 -11.56
N PRO A 8 0.67 6.23 -12.45
CA PRO A 8 1.51 7.40 -12.19
C PRO A 8 1.12 8.13 -10.91
N MET A 9 2.05 8.19 -9.95
CA MET A 9 1.80 8.66 -8.60
C MET A 9 2.81 9.72 -8.15
N GLY A 10 2.31 10.85 -7.66
CA GLY A 10 3.12 11.86 -6.97
C GLY A 10 3.18 11.59 -5.48
N GLY A 11 4.35 11.20 -4.95
CA GLY A 11 4.54 11.01 -3.51
C GLY A 11 4.78 12.35 -2.79
N VAL A 12 4.07 12.60 -1.68
CA VAL A 12 4.32 13.78 -0.83
C VAL A 12 4.89 13.34 0.52
N GLY A 13 6.08 13.85 0.81
CA GLY A 13 6.77 13.67 2.10
C GLY A 13 7.25 15.01 2.67
N ASN A 14 7.60 15.01 3.96
CA ASN A 14 8.30 16.11 4.63
C ASN A 14 7.66 17.51 4.51
N VAL A 15 6.32 17.59 4.47
CA VAL A 15 5.61 18.88 4.47
C VAL A 15 5.86 19.62 5.78
N ALA A 16 6.52 20.77 5.71
CA ALA A 16 6.89 21.55 6.88
C ALA A 16 6.57 23.05 6.71
N VAL A 17 6.11 23.67 7.80
CA VAL A 17 5.99 25.11 7.94
C VAL A 17 6.67 25.51 9.25
N ALA A 18 7.60 26.46 9.15
CA ALA A 18 8.31 27.02 10.30
C ALA A 18 7.30 27.50 11.37
N PRO A 19 7.50 27.20 12.67
CA PRO A 19 6.53 27.49 13.72
C PRO A 19 5.97 28.92 13.72
N GLU A 20 6.82 29.93 13.52
CA GLU A 20 6.50 31.37 13.44
C GLU A 20 5.64 31.76 12.22
N HIS A 21 5.39 30.81 11.32
CA HIS A 21 4.58 30.99 10.12
C HIS A 21 3.34 30.09 10.09
N ARG A 22 3.12 29.26 11.12
CA ARG A 22 1.92 28.41 11.25
C ARG A 22 0.66 29.24 11.49
N GLY A 23 -0.50 28.66 11.20
CA GLY A 23 -1.81 29.32 11.33
C GLY A 23 -2.15 30.31 10.20
N LYS A 24 -1.25 30.51 9.21
CA LYS A 24 -1.43 31.44 8.09
C LYS A 24 -1.88 30.78 6.78
N GLY A 25 -2.37 29.53 6.84
CA GLY A 25 -2.82 28.78 5.65
C GLY A 25 -1.72 28.34 4.68
N LEU A 26 -0.43 28.52 5.01
CA LEU A 26 0.68 28.23 4.08
C LEU A 26 0.77 26.76 3.65
N ALA A 27 0.54 25.82 4.57
CA ALA A 27 0.59 24.40 4.22
C ALA A 27 -0.51 24.02 3.21
N HIS A 28 -1.71 24.59 3.35
CA HIS A 28 -2.81 24.37 2.40
C HIS A 28 -2.47 24.92 1.01
N ARG A 29 -1.87 26.12 0.95
CA ARG A 29 -1.35 26.69 -0.31
C ARG A 29 -0.26 25.83 -0.94
N ILE A 30 0.75 25.42 -0.17
CA ILE A 30 1.83 24.54 -0.65
C ILE A 30 1.26 23.27 -1.27
N MET A 31 0.32 22.62 -0.58
CA MET A 31 -0.29 21.39 -1.08
C MET A 31 -1.16 21.62 -2.32
N THR A 32 -1.87 22.75 -2.40
CA THR A 32 -2.68 23.11 -3.56
C THR A 32 -1.81 23.30 -4.81
N GLU A 33 -0.72 24.05 -4.69
CA GLU A 33 0.27 24.26 -5.77
C GLU A 33 0.97 22.93 -6.14
N ALA A 34 1.28 22.08 -5.15
CA ALA A 34 1.86 20.78 -5.39
C ALA A 34 0.95 19.89 -6.25
N LEU A 35 -0.37 19.85 -5.97
CA LEU A 35 -1.34 19.09 -6.76
C LEU A 35 -1.43 19.59 -8.22
N GLN A 36 -1.37 20.89 -8.44
CA GLN A 36 -1.34 21.47 -9.79
C GLN A 36 -0.05 21.10 -10.52
N GLY A 37 1.10 21.20 -9.85
CA GLY A 37 2.38 20.79 -10.38
C GLY A 37 2.43 19.30 -10.72
N MET A 38 1.77 18.46 -9.91
CA MET A 38 1.69 17.02 -10.18
C MET A 38 0.85 16.71 -11.42
N ARG A 39 -0.32 17.34 -11.54
CA ARG A 39 -1.17 17.26 -12.73
C ARG A 39 -0.39 17.63 -14.00
N ALA A 40 0.39 18.71 -13.94
CA ALA A 40 1.20 19.18 -15.07
C ALA A 40 2.32 18.19 -15.48
N ARG A 41 2.81 17.35 -14.57
CA ARG A 41 3.79 16.29 -14.85
C ARG A 41 3.16 14.97 -15.29
N GLY A 42 1.82 14.88 -15.33
CA GLY A 42 1.10 13.67 -15.73
C GLY A 42 0.90 12.66 -14.59
N GLU A 43 1.11 13.07 -13.33
CA GLU A 43 0.76 12.24 -12.19
C GLU A 43 -0.77 12.27 -11.99
N VAL A 44 -1.39 11.09 -11.91
CA VAL A 44 -2.87 10.96 -11.92
C VAL A 44 -3.44 10.71 -10.53
N ILE A 45 -2.58 10.27 -9.60
CA ILE A 45 -2.87 10.11 -8.18
C ILE A 45 -1.71 10.68 -7.35
N SER A 46 -1.96 10.97 -6.08
CA SER A 46 -0.93 11.31 -5.10
C SER A 46 -1.19 10.61 -3.78
N ALA A 47 -0.14 10.13 -3.13
CA ALA A 47 -0.21 9.47 -1.84
C ALA A 47 0.73 10.12 -0.81
N LEU A 48 0.39 9.99 0.48
CA LEU A 48 1.21 10.50 1.58
C LEU A 48 0.91 9.82 2.92
N PHE A 49 1.87 9.92 3.85
CA PHE A 49 1.69 9.61 5.27
C PHE A 49 1.38 10.89 6.06
N PRO A 50 0.18 11.03 6.66
CA PRO A 50 -0.24 12.30 7.21
C PRO A 50 0.28 12.54 8.64
N ALA A 51 0.97 13.67 8.87
CA ALA A 51 1.21 14.19 10.22
C ALA A 51 -0.09 14.70 10.89
N THR A 52 -1.06 15.14 10.10
CA THR A 52 -2.42 15.52 10.53
C THR A 52 -3.38 15.34 9.36
N THR A 53 -4.54 14.76 9.58
CA THR A 53 -5.52 14.47 8.51
C THR A 53 -6.28 15.71 8.05
N THR A 54 -6.52 16.68 8.95
CA THR A 54 -7.33 17.88 8.65
C THR A 54 -6.76 18.72 7.50
N LEU A 55 -5.44 18.92 7.48
CA LEU A 55 -4.77 19.67 6.41
C LEU A 55 -5.02 19.02 5.04
N TYR A 56 -4.75 17.72 4.94
CA TYR A 56 -4.75 17.02 3.66
C TYR A 56 -6.18 16.77 3.15
N ARG A 57 -7.15 16.51 4.04
CA ARG A 57 -8.58 16.50 3.68
C ARG A 57 -9.04 17.84 3.14
N GLY A 58 -8.51 18.96 3.66
CA GLY A 58 -8.78 20.30 3.15
C GLY A 58 -8.33 20.55 1.71
N VAL A 59 -7.49 19.69 1.12
CA VAL A 59 -7.10 19.70 -0.30
C VAL A 59 -7.53 18.43 -1.06
N GLY A 60 -8.47 17.67 -0.47
CA GLY A 60 -9.16 16.55 -1.11
C GLY A 60 -8.55 15.17 -0.93
N TYR A 61 -7.49 14.99 -0.13
CA TYR A 61 -7.00 13.65 0.22
C TYR A 61 -7.97 12.94 1.16
N GLU A 62 -7.97 11.62 1.13
CA GLU A 62 -8.70 10.80 2.11
C GLU A 62 -7.95 9.49 2.40
N LEU A 63 -8.31 8.81 3.49
CA LEU A 63 -7.78 7.52 3.87
C LEU A 63 -7.92 6.53 2.71
N ALA A 64 -6.82 5.86 2.36
CA ALA A 64 -6.76 5.05 1.16
C ALA A 64 -6.00 3.74 1.32
N GLY A 65 -5.42 3.50 2.49
CA GLY A 65 -4.85 2.23 2.90
C GLY A 65 -4.07 2.34 4.21
N ALA A 66 -3.36 1.29 4.58
CA ALA A 66 -2.61 1.22 5.84
C ALA A 66 -1.17 0.73 5.70
N ALA A 67 -0.35 1.07 6.69
CA ALA A 67 0.85 0.35 7.07
C ALA A 67 0.61 -0.16 8.50
N VAL A 68 0.54 -1.48 8.69
CA VAL A 68 0.21 -2.09 9.98
C VAL A 68 1.42 -2.83 10.53
N TRP A 69 1.83 -2.45 11.73
CA TRP A 69 2.92 -3.10 12.45
C TRP A 69 2.36 -4.21 13.33
N HIS A 70 2.82 -5.42 13.06
CA HIS A 70 2.50 -6.63 13.78
C HIS A 70 3.69 -7.07 14.63
N GLN A 71 3.41 -7.90 15.63
CA GLN A 71 4.43 -8.56 16.41
C GLN A 71 4.05 -10.01 16.70
N VAL A 72 5.04 -10.89 16.61
CA VAL A 72 4.92 -12.31 16.91
C VAL A 72 6.19 -12.78 17.63
N SER A 73 6.08 -13.78 18.51
CA SER A 73 7.28 -14.41 19.07
C SER A 73 7.91 -15.35 18.03
N PRO A 74 9.24 -15.41 17.90
CA PRO A 74 9.84 -16.35 16.97
C PRO A 74 9.60 -17.82 17.38
N GLU A 75 9.33 -18.09 18.67
CA GLU A 75 8.91 -19.43 19.12
C GLU A 75 7.58 -19.85 18.48
N ALA A 76 6.62 -18.93 18.37
CA ALA A 76 5.36 -19.21 17.69
C ALA A 76 5.57 -19.49 16.20
N LEU A 77 6.51 -18.79 15.56
CA LEU A 77 6.83 -19.02 14.14
C LEU A 77 7.42 -20.41 13.85
N ARG A 78 8.01 -21.09 14.84
CA ARG A 78 8.52 -22.47 14.66
C ARG A 78 7.41 -23.47 14.34
N GLU A 79 6.17 -23.15 14.70
CA GLU A 79 5.01 -24.01 14.46
C GLU A 79 4.64 -24.11 12.98
N LEU A 80 5.05 -23.13 12.15
CA LEU A 80 4.88 -23.15 10.69
C LEU A 80 5.67 -24.27 10.01
N ARG A 81 6.73 -24.76 10.69
CA ARG A 81 7.75 -25.68 10.18
C ARG A 81 8.52 -25.11 8.98
N GLY A 82 9.80 -25.40 8.91
CA GLY A 82 10.63 -25.02 7.78
C GLY A 82 10.24 -25.75 6.50
N THR A 83 10.71 -25.22 5.37
CA THR A 83 10.70 -25.93 4.10
C THR A 83 12.14 -26.26 3.71
N SER A 84 12.34 -27.42 3.08
CA SER A 84 13.61 -27.79 2.44
C SER A 84 13.58 -27.58 0.92
N ALA A 85 12.49 -27.02 0.40
CA ALA A 85 12.31 -26.79 -1.04
C ALA A 85 13.14 -25.61 -1.55
N LEU A 86 13.51 -24.69 -0.66
CA LEU A 86 14.26 -23.48 -0.97
C LEU A 86 15.56 -23.44 -0.15
N GLU A 87 16.63 -23.00 -0.79
CA GLU A 87 17.88 -22.65 -0.12
C GLU A 87 17.79 -21.21 0.36
N THR A 88 18.02 -20.98 1.65
CA THR A 88 18.08 -19.62 2.20
C THR A 88 19.52 -19.19 2.38
N ARG A 89 19.91 -18.10 1.76
CA ARG A 89 21.26 -17.53 1.85
C ARG A 89 21.22 -16.07 2.25
N ARG A 90 22.29 -15.65 2.93
CA ARG A 90 22.54 -14.23 3.18
C ARG A 90 22.96 -13.57 1.86
N VAL A 91 22.48 -12.36 1.65
CA VAL A 91 22.81 -11.53 0.49
C VAL A 91 23.73 -10.42 0.96
N GLU A 92 24.88 -10.30 0.32
CA GLU A 92 25.89 -9.31 0.64
C GLU A 92 25.84 -8.13 -0.34
N LYS A 93 26.42 -6.99 0.07
CA LYS A 93 26.36 -5.75 -0.74
C LYS A 93 26.90 -5.90 -2.17
N GLY A 94 27.89 -6.79 -2.34
CA GLY A 94 28.54 -7.06 -3.62
C GLY A 94 27.82 -8.09 -4.50
N ASP A 95 26.72 -8.69 -4.02
CA ASP A 95 25.93 -9.64 -4.80
C ASP A 95 25.09 -8.91 -5.87
N ASP A 96 24.64 -9.65 -6.88
CA ASP A 96 23.71 -9.15 -7.89
C ASP A 96 22.29 -9.00 -7.31
N PRO A 97 21.71 -7.77 -7.29
CA PRO A 97 20.37 -7.55 -6.77
C PRO A 97 19.24 -8.00 -7.71
N THR A 98 19.55 -8.40 -8.96
CA THR A 98 18.56 -8.73 -9.99
C THR A 98 17.52 -9.75 -9.50
N GLY A 99 17.94 -10.82 -8.84
CA GLY A 99 17.02 -11.85 -8.33
C GLY A 99 15.99 -11.30 -7.33
N ILE A 100 16.44 -10.47 -6.38
CA ILE A 100 15.56 -9.81 -5.40
C ILE A 100 14.59 -8.86 -6.09
N ARG A 101 15.08 -8.07 -7.06
CA ARG A 101 14.25 -7.15 -7.83
C ARG A 101 13.15 -7.90 -8.59
N CYS A 102 13.50 -8.96 -9.32
CA CYS A 102 12.51 -9.78 -10.03
C CYS A 102 11.49 -10.43 -9.08
N CYS A 103 11.90 -10.82 -7.86
CA CYS A 103 10.98 -11.31 -6.86
C CYS A 103 9.95 -10.24 -6.44
N TYR A 104 10.39 -9.00 -6.20
CA TYR A 104 9.47 -7.90 -5.90
C TYR A 104 8.52 -7.58 -7.06
N GLU A 105 9.04 -7.52 -8.28
CA GLU A 105 8.27 -7.16 -9.48
C GLU A 105 7.17 -8.18 -9.81
N ARG A 106 7.33 -9.46 -9.42
CA ARG A 106 6.26 -10.46 -9.52
C ARG A 106 5.14 -10.24 -8.51
N VAL A 107 5.45 -9.76 -7.30
CA VAL A 107 4.49 -9.66 -6.18
C VAL A 107 3.81 -8.29 -6.12
N ALA A 108 4.56 -7.21 -6.39
CA ALA A 108 4.07 -5.85 -6.23
C ALA A 108 2.78 -5.51 -7.00
N PRO A 109 2.56 -6.00 -8.24
CA PRO A 109 1.31 -5.79 -8.95
C PRO A 109 0.08 -6.33 -8.23
N GLU A 110 0.20 -7.45 -7.51
CA GLU A 110 -0.90 -8.13 -6.83
C GLU A 110 -1.39 -7.37 -5.58
N ILE A 111 -0.63 -6.35 -5.13
CA ILE A 111 -0.91 -5.63 -3.89
C ILE A 111 -1.23 -4.17 -4.17
N ASN A 112 -2.49 -3.81 -3.94
CA ASN A 112 -2.93 -2.42 -4.00
C ASN A 112 -2.14 -1.54 -3.01
N GLY A 113 -1.47 -0.51 -3.54
CA GLY A 113 -0.68 0.43 -2.75
C GLY A 113 0.84 0.22 -2.79
N TRP A 114 1.34 -0.93 -3.27
CA TRP A 114 2.79 -1.12 -3.43
C TRP A 114 3.36 -0.25 -4.55
N LEU A 115 4.61 0.18 -4.39
CA LEU A 115 5.26 1.09 -5.33
C LEU A 115 5.79 0.35 -6.56
N ASP A 116 5.67 0.97 -7.72
CA ASP A 116 6.51 0.61 -8.86
C ASP A 116 7.86 1.30 -8.67
N ARG A 117 8.89 0.53 -8.30
CA ARG A 117 10.19 1.06 -7.86
C ARG A 117 11.09 1.26 -9.07
N ASP A 118 11.44 2.51 -9.35
CA ASP A 118 12.45 2.84 -10.36
C ASP A 118 13.87 2.41 -9.92
N ASP A 119 14.82 2.45 -10.87
CA ASP A 119 16.22 2.07 -10.62
C ASP A 119 16.85 2.87 -9.49
N ARG A 120 16.50 4.16 -9.38
CA ARG A 120 17.01 5.04 -8.33
C ARG A 120 16.51 4.61 -6.95
N ARG A 121 15.24 4.23 -6.83
CA ARG A 121 14.66 3.72 -5.59
C ARG A 121 15.28 2.38 -5.23
N TRP A 122 15.48 1.48 -6.20
CA TRP A 122 16.20 0.23 -5.98
C TRP A 122 17.63 0.45 -5.47
N GLN A 123 18.38 1.33 -6.11
CA GLN A 123 19.74 1.66 -5.67
C GLN A 123 19.75 2.24 -4.26
N SER A 124 18.85 3.17 -3.96
CA SER A 124 18.74 3.77 -2.62
C SER A 124 18.39 2.73 -1.54
N LEU A 125 17.48 1.79 -1.84
CA LEU A 125 17.11 0.71 -0.93
C LEU A 125 18.27 -0.25 -0.71
N TRP A 126 18.97 -0.63 -1.79
CA TRP A 126 20.12 -1.53 -1.71
C TRP A 126 21.23 -0.99 -0.80
N GLU A 127 21.56 0.29 -0.96
CA GLU A 127 22.53 0.98 -0.09
C GLU A 127 22.06 1.03 1.36
N TRP A 128 20.78 1.35 1.60
CA TRP A 128 20.21 1.43 2.94
C TRP A 128 20.14 0.06 3.65
N TRP A 129 19.76 -1.00 2.95
CA TRP A 129 19.75 -2.36 3.50
C TRP A 129 21.14 -2.78 3.96
N HIS A 130 22.17 -2.50 3.16
CA HIS A 130 23.55 -2.85 3.52
C HIS A 130 24.23 -1.83 4.45
N ALA A 131 23.50 -0.81 4.92
CA ALA A 131 23.96 0.16 5.91
C ALA A 131 23.44 -0.14 7.34
N GLY A 132 23.20 -1.42 7.66
CA GLY A 132 22.80 -1.83 9.02
C GLY A 132 21.69 -2.87 9.11
N HIS A 133 21.28 -3.47 7.98
CA HIS A 133 20.30 -4.55 7.93
C HIS A 133 20.96 -5.86 7.49
N TYR A 134 20.22 -6.93 7.72
CA TYR A 134 20.50 -8.27 7.21
C TYR A 134 19.52 -8.53 6.07
N VAL A 135 20.06 -8.96 4.92
CA VAL A 135 19.29 -9.31 3.73
C VAL A 135 19.44 -10.81 3.50
N TYR A 136 18.32 -11.49 3.30
CA TYR A 136 18.27 -12.91 2.96
C TYR A 136 17.39 -13.14 1.74
N ALA A 137 17.81 -14.07 0.88
CA ALA A 137 17.04 -14.56 -0.25
C ALA A 137 16.78 -16.05 -0.09
N CYS A 138 15.59 -16.50 -0.51
CA CYS A 138 15.19 -17.90 -0.57
C CYS A 138 15.08 -18.30 -2.03
N GLU A 139 15.98 -19.18 -2.48
CA GLU A 139 16.14 -19.57 -3.88
C GLU A 139 15.65 -20.99 -4.10
N ASN A 140 14.99 -21.23 -5.23
CA ASN A 140 14.65 -22.59 -5.65
C ASN A 140 15.87 -23.30 -6.27
N PRO A 141 15.79 -24.62 -6.54
CA PRO A 141 16.91 -25.36 -7.14
C PRO A 141 17.37 -24.84 -8.52
N GLY A 142 16.57 -24.01 -9.18
CA GLY A 142 16.92 -23.33 -10.43
C GLY A 142 17.65 -22.00 -10.24
N GLY A 143 17.87 -21.55 -9.00
CA GLY A 143 18.51 -20.27 -8.67
C GLY A 143 17.58 -19.06 -8.75
N GLU A 144 16.26 -19.26 -8.91
CA GLU A 144 15.30 -18.17 -8.89
C GLU A 144 14.94 -17.82 -7.44
N VAL A 145 15.05 -16.54 -7.10
CA VAL A 145 14.65 -16.02 -5.79
C VAL A 145 13.13 -16.02 -5.70
N GLU A 146 12.55 -16.86 -4.83
CA GLU A 146 11.10 -16.94 -4.60
C GLU A 146 10.63 -16.10 -3.42
N ALA A 147 11.53 -15.73 -2.51
CA ALA A 147 11.24 -14.80 -1.44
C ALA A 147 12.51 -14.09 -0.96
N TYR A 148 12.33 -12.94 -0.31
CA TYR A 148 13.41 -12.27 0.39
C TYR A 148 12.94 -11.61 1.68
N LEU A 149 13.88 -11.41 2.58
CA LEU A 149 13.69 -10.86 3.91
C LEU A 149 14.75 -9.79 4.18
N VAL A 150 14.31 -8.63 4.65
CA VAL A 150 15.19 -7.56 5.15
C VAL A 150 14.81 -7.25 6.59
N TYR A 151 15.75 -7.39 7.52
CA TYR A 151 15.52 -7.06 8.92
C TYR A 151 16.74 -6.43 9.57
N ARG A 152 16.54 -5.78 10.71
CA ARG A 152 17.61 -5.31 11.61
C ARG A 152 17.30 -5.68 13.04
N HIS A 153 18.30 -5.55 13.90
CA HIS A 153 18.07 -5.61 15.34
C HIS A 153 17.59 -4.25 15.85
N GLU A 154 16.67 -4.25 16.81
CA GLU A 154 16.21 -3.06 17.52
C GLU A 154 16.36 -3.25 19.04
N PRO A 155 16.60 -2.18 19.82
CA PRO A 155 16.65 -2.28 21.27
C PRO A 155 15.32 -2.79 21.85
N THR A 156 15.39 -3.65 22.86
CA THR A 156 14.21 -4.14 23.57
C THR A 156 13.81 -3.22 24.73
N PRO A 157 12.53 -3.23 25.14
CA PRO A 157 12.10 -2.59 26.37
C PRO A 157 12.77 -3.23 27.60
N PRO A 158 12.93 -2.48 28.72
CA PRO A 158 13.41 -3.04 29.97
C PRO A 158 12.58 -4.25 30.42
N GLY A 159 13.25 -5.33 30.82
CA GLY A 159 12.62 -6.57 31.28
C GLY A 159 12.35 -7.61 30.18
N ALA A 160 12.73 -7.35 28.94
CA ALA A 160 12.85 -8.38 27.92
C ALA A 160 13.98 -9.37 28.27
N ARG A 161 13.89 -10.61 27.76
CA ARG A 161 14.86 -11.68 28.00
C ARG A 161 16.20 -11.42 27.31
N GLY A 162 16.17 -10.72 26.17
CA GLY A 162 17.35 -10.42 25.36
C GLY A 162 17.59 -8.91 25.19
N ASP A 163 18.82 -8.57 24.83
CA ASP A 163 19.27 -7.18 24.64
C ASP A 163 18.76 -6.54 23.34
N TYR A 164 18.14 -7.34 22.45
CA TYR A 164 17.61 -6.88 21.17
C TYR A 164 16.41 -7.70 20.69
N GLY A 165 15.59 -7.08 19.85
CA GLY A 165 14.49 -7.67 19.09
C GLY A 165 14.78 -7.63 17.60
N VAL A 166 13.92 -8.26 16.79
CA VAL A 166 14.04 -8.24 15.33
C VAL A 166 12.98 -7.31 14.75
N ARG A 167 13.42 -6.29 14.02
CA ARG A 167 12.56 -5.43 13.20
C ARG A 167 12.71 -5.81 11.74
N VAL A 168 11.65 -6.38 11.19
CA VAL A 168 11.55 -6.70 9.77
C VAL A 168 11.08 -5.46 9.02
N GLU A 169 11.90 -5.04 8.06
CA GLU A 169 11.60 -3.91 7.18
C GLU A 169 10.88 -4.39 5.92
N GLN A 170 11.25 -5.57 5.38
CA GLN A 170 10.62 -6.14 4.18
C GLN A 170 10.48 -7.66 4.27
N ILE A 171 9.29 -8.17 3.95
CA ILE A 171 9.05 -9.56 3.57
C ILE A 171 8.36 -9.54 2.22
N VAL A 172 8.91 -10.27 1.26
CA VAL A 172 8.29 -10.48 -0.04
C VAL A 172 8.42 -11.95 -0.38
N ALA A 173 7.31 -12.57 -0.78
CA ALA A 173 7.27 -13.97 -1.15
C ALA A 173 6.34 -14.15 -2.35
N ALA A 174 6.87 -14.69 -3.44
CA ALA A 174 6.12 -15.01 -4.66
C ALA A 174 5.47 -16.39 -4.60
N THR A 175 5.84 -17.23 -3.63
CA THR A 175 5.32 -18.59 -3.47
C THR A 175 4.98 -18.89 -2.00
N PRO A 176 4.03 -19.82 -1.73
CA PRO A 176 3.76 -20.29 -0.38
C PRO A 176 5.00 -20.88 0.32
N GLU A 177 5.86 -21.56 -0.42
CA GLU A 177 7.13 -22.11 0.06
C GLU A 177 8.10 -20.98 0.44
N GLY A 178 8.19 -19.93 -0.38
CA GLY A 178 8.96 -18.72 -0.11
C GLY A 178 8.51 -18.02 1.17
N LEU A 179 7.20 -17.88 1.36
CA LEU A 179 6.62 -17.31 2.57
C LEU A 179 7.00 -18.12 3.82
N ARG A 180 6.91 -19.45 3.75
CA ARG A 180 7.35 -20.32 4.86
C ARG A 180 8.86 -20.22 5.12
N ALA A 181 9.68 -20.10 4.08
CA ALA A 181 11.14 -19.99 4.23
C ALA A 181 11.57 -18.71 4.97
N VAL A 182 10.99 -17.55 4.63
CA VAL A 182 11.30 -16.28 5.32
C VAL A 182 10.83 -16.31 6.78
N TRP A 183 9.64 -16.86 7.06
CA TRP A 183 9.16 -16.99 8.44
C TRP A 183 9.97 -17.99 9.26
N TRP A 184 10.41 -19.09 8.65
CA TRP A 184 11.30 -20.05 9.30
C TRP A 184 12.67 -19.44 9.62
N THR A 185 13.19 -18.59 8.74
CA THR A 185 14.43 -17.84 8.99
C THR A 185 14.31 -16.98 10.24
N LEU A 186 13.18 -16.28 10.40
CA LEU A 186 12.90 -15.50 11.61
C LEU A 186 12.70 -16.41 12.84
N ALA A 187 12.03 -17.56 12.70
CA ALA A 187 11.83 -18.53 13.77
C ALA A 187 13.15 -19.10 14.34
N SER A 188 14.22 -19.13 13.53
CA SER A 188 15.55 -19.58 13.98
C SER A 188 16.13 -18.72 15.11
N SER A 189 15.65 -17.47 15.27
CA SER A 189 16.06 -16.55 16.32
C SER A 189 15.37 -16.76 17.68
N ALA A 190 14.48 -17.75 17.82
CA ALA A 190 13.67 -17.97 19.02
C ALA A 190 14.45 -18.25 20.32
N SER A 191 15.72 -18.68 20.23
CA SER A 191 16.60 -18.78 21.41
C SER A 191 17.25 -17.46 21.82
N LEU A 192 17.21 -16.44 20.94
CA LEU A 192 17.94 -15.18 21.05
C LEU A 192 17.03 -13.98 21.33
N VAL A 193 15.83 -13.95 20.73
CA VAL A 193 14.92 -12.79 20.80
C VAL A 193 13.51 -13.20 21.20
N ASP A 194 12.82 -12.30 21.89
CA ASP A 194 11.43 -12.54 22.32
C ASP A 194 10.39 -12.16 21.27
N ALA A 195 10.74 -11.25 20.36
CA ALA A 195 9.79 -10.62 19.47
C ALA A 195 10.38 -10.30 18.09
N VAL A 196 9.55 -10.56 17.08
CA VAL A 196 9.70 -10.12 15.70
C VAL A 196 8.61 -9.10 15.42
N THR A 197 8.99 -7.86 15.11
CA THR A 197 8.08 -6.80 14.67
C THR A 197 8.17 -6.67 13.16
N PHE A 198 7.04 -6.60 12.44
CA PHE A 198 7.01 -6.56 10.98
C PHE A 198 5.85 -5.73 10.44
N THR A 199 6.00 -5.16 9.25
CA THR A 199 4.90 -4.48 8.54
C THR A 199 4.22 -5.46 7.57
N ALA A 200 2.89 -5.57 7.64
CA ALA A 200 2.11 -6.45 6.78
C ALA A 200 0.68 -5.92 6.58
N SER A 201 -0.07 -6.58 5.69
CA SER A 201 -1.51 -6.34 5.54
C SER A 201 -2.25 -6.63 6.85
N PRO A 202 -3.34 -5.91 7.19
CA PRO A 202 -4.26 -6.34 8.25
C PRO A 202 -4.85 -7.74 8.01
N GLU A 203 -4.89 -8.19 6.75
CA GLU A 203 -5.42 -9.48 6.30
C GLU A 203 -4.28 -10.40 5.82
N ASP A 204 -3.09 -10.29 6.43
CA ASP A 204 -1.91 -11.04 6.01
C ASP A 204 -2.11 -12.57 6.04
N ALA A 205 -1.55 -13.27 5.06
CA ALA A 205 -1.64 -14.72 4.95
C ALA A 205 -1.10 -15.47 6.17
N LEU A 206 -0.16 -14.87 6.92
CA LEU A 206 0.35 -15.42 8.17
C LEU A 206 -0.77 -15.70 9.18
N LEU A 207 -1.83 -14.88 9.21
CA LEU A 207 -2.98 -15.06 10.10
C LEU A 207 -3.76 -16.36 9.81
N LEU A 208 -3.66 -16.90 8.59
CA LEU A 208 -4.35 -18.11 8.15
C LEU A 208 -3.50 -19.38 8.33
N ILE A 209 -2.17 -19.26 8.24
CA ILE A 209 -1.25 -20.41 8.31
C ILE A 209 -0.74 -20.69 9.73
N MET A 210 -0.82 -19.71 10.63
CA MET A 210 -0.50 -19.90 12.04
C MET A 210 -1.58 -20.76 12.71
N PRO A 211 -1.21 -21.79 13.50
CA PRO A 211 -2.18 -22.66 14.15
C PRO A 211 -2.95 -21.99 15.28
N GLU A 212 -2.39 -20.92 15.87
CA GLU A 212 -2.97 -20.17 16.98
C GLU A 212 -2.86 -18.66 16.72
N GLN A 213 -3.79 -17.87 17.28
CA GLN A 213 -3.86 -16.42 17.13
C GLN A 213 -2.80 -15.70 18.00
N ARG A 214 -1.53 -15.84 17.62
CA ARG A 214 -0.37 -15.34 18.39
C ARG A 214 0.23 -14.04 17.86
N ILE A 215 -0.38 -13.46 16.84
CA ILE A 215 0.08 -12.22 16.20
C ILE A 215 -0.67 -11.04 16.81
N ALA A 216 0.08 -10.11 17.39
CA ALA A 216 -0.45 -8.88 17.95
C ALA A 216 -0.29 -7.73 16.97
N VAL A 217 -1.32 -6.88 16.83
CA VAL A 217 -1.18 -5.58 16.17
C VAL A 217 -0.56 -4.59 17.17
N ARG A 218 0.60 -4.02 16.85
CA ARG A 218 1.31 -3.04 17.68
C ARG A 218 0.94 -1.60 17.34
N GLY A 219 0.55 -1.35 16.10
CA GLY A 219 0.09 -0.04 15.66
C GLY A 219 -0.16 -0.02 14.17
N GLN A 220 -0.61 1.13 13.69
CA GLN A 220 -0.78 1.37 12.27
C GLN A 220 -0.68 2.87 11.98
N VAL A 221 -0.30 3.18 10.75
CA VAL A 221 -0.56 4.49 10.14
C VAL A 221 -1.42 4.26 8.91
N ARG A 222 -2.42 5.11 8.74
CA ARG A 222 -3.24 5.12 7.53
C ARG A 222 -2.73 6.21 6.61
N TRP A 223 -2.24 5.81 5.44
CA TRP A 223 -1.83 6.74 4.41
C TRP A 223 -3.06 7.25 3.66
N LEU A 224 -2.91 8.44 3.08
CA LEU A 224 -3.96 9.10 2.32
C LEU A 224 -3.65 9.02 0.82
N LEU A 225 -4.70 9.03 -0.01
CA LEU A 225 -4.59 9.19 -1.44
C LEU A 225 -5.51 10.31 -1.93
N ARG A 226 -5.07 10.95 -3.01
CA ARG A 226 -5.79 11.97 -3.77
C ARG A 226 -5.76 11.60 -5.25
N ILE A 227 -6.91 11.40 -5.86
CA ILE A 227 -7.02 11.39 -7.32
C ILE A 227 -6.70 12.80 -7.83
N ILE A 228 -5.78 12.97 -8.76
CA ILE A 228 -5.44 14.25 -9.38
C ILE A 228 -6.24 14.46 -10.66
N ASP A 229 -6.35 13.40 -11.46
CA ASP A 229 -7.11 13.36 -12.70
C ASP A 229 -8.02 12.14 -12.69
N ALA A 230 -9.33 12.34 -12.55
CA ALA A 230 -10.28 11.25 -12.38
C ALA A 230 -10.36 10.34 -13.61
N GLN A 231 -10.31 10.93 -14.81
CA GLN A 231 -10.36 10.16 -16.05
C GLN A 231 -9.09 9.35 -16.26
N ALA A 232 -7.92 9.97 -16.09
CA ALA A 232 -6.65 9.31 -16.28
C ALA A 232 -6.35 8.29 -15.17
N ALA A 233 -6.79 8.54 -13.93
CA ALA A 233 -6.67 7.56 -12.84
C ALA A 233 -7.51 6.30 -13.13
N VAL A 234 -8.77 6.46 -13.54
CA VAL A 234 -9.63 5.33 -13.95
C VAL A 234 -9.03 4.58 -15.13
N ALA A 235 -8.49 5.28 -16.13
CA ALA A 235 -7.86 4.63 -17.29
C ALA A 235 -6.55 3.88 -16.95
N ALA A 236 -5.80 4.34 -15.95
CA ALA A 236 -4.53 3.74 -15.56
C ALA A 236 -4.70 2.53 -14.62
N ARG A 237 -5.78 2.48 -13.84
CA ARG A 237 -6.10 1.35 -12.94
C ARG A 237 -6.48 0.11 -13.75
N GLY A 238 -6.07 -1.07 -13.29
CA GLY A 238 -6.61 -2.32 -13.85
C GLY A 238 -7.92 -2.73 -13.20
N TYR A 239 -8.70 -3.51 -13.93
CA TYR A 239 -9.99 -4.04 -13.51
C TYR A 239 -10.09 -5.53 -13.81
N SER A 240 -11.04 -6.22 -13.18
CA SER A 240 -11.28 -7.62 -13.50
C SER A 240 -11.70 -7.78 -14.97
N PRO A 241 -11.03 -8.66 -15.75
CA PRO A 241 -11.39 -8.90 -17.16
C PRO A 241 -12.79 -9.45 -17.37
N SER A 242 -13.40 -10.05 -16.34
CA SER A 242 -14.75 -10.61 -16.41
C SER A 242 -15.85 -9.62 -16.00
N LEU A 243 -15.49 -8.37 -15.73
CA LEU A 243 -16.41 -7.37 -15.18
C LEU A 243 -16.88 -6.40 -16.27
N GLU A 244 -18.19 -6.31 -16.41
CA GLU A 244 -18.86 -5.37 -17.31
C GLU A 244 -19.75 -4.43 -16.48
N ILE A 245 -19.38 -3.15 -16.42
CA ILE A 245 -20.09 -2.14 -15.64
C ILE A 245 -20.29 -0.89 -16.47
N GLU A 246 -21.50 -0.32 -16.37
CA GLU A 246 -21.78 1.07 -16.70
C GLU A 246 -22.49 1.72 -15.51
N ALA A 247 -21.88 2.72 -14.90
CA ALA A 247 -22.40 3.37 -13.70
C ALA A 247 -22.24 4.90 -13.77
N PRO A 248 -23.32 5.69 -13.69
CA PRO A 248 -23.20 7.13 -13.56
C PRO A 248 -22.70 7.49 -12.16
N ILE A 249 -21.83 8.48 -12.05
CA ILE A 249 -21.34 9.08 -10.80
C ILE A 249 -21.29 10.61 -10.95
N THR A 250 -21.34 11.33 -9.83
CA THR A 250 -21.09 12.78 -9.80
C THR A 250 -19.91 13.06 -8.88
N ILE A 251 -18.95 13.85 -9.33
CA ILE A 251 -17.74 14.18 -8.59
C ILE A 251 -17.74 15.66 -8.24
N GLU A 252 -17.31 15.98 -7.01
CA GLU A 252 -17.04 17.33 -6.54
C GLU A 252 -15.58 17.48 -6.13
N ASP A 253 -14.91 18.44 -6.73
CA ASP A 253 -13.51 18.75 -6.48
C ASP A 253 -13.29 20.27 -6.43
N ALA A 254 -13.10 20.79 -5.23
CA ALA A 254 -12.91 22.22 -5.00
C ALA A 254 -11.49 22.73 -5.39
N ILE A 255 -10.54 21.82 -5.63
CA ILE A 255 -9.13 22.19 -5.89
C ILE A 255 -8.81 22.03 -7.38
N LEU A 256 -9.22 20.92 -7.99
CA LEU A 256 -9.00 20.60 -9.40
C LEU A 256 -10.37 20.51 -10.10
N ALA A 257 -10.86 21.67 -10.55
CA ALA A 257 -12.23 21.82 -11.07
C ALA A 257 -12.55 20.90 -12.26
N ASP A 258 -11.56 20.50 -13.04
CA ASP A 258 -11.72 19.58 -14.18
C ASP A 258 -12.28 18.20 -13.78
N ASN A 259 -12.12 17.78 -12.53
CA ASN A 259 -12.72 16.54 -12.02
C ASN A 259 -14.22 16.72 -11.71
N THR A 260 -14.70 17.95 -11.52
CA THR A 260 -16.07 18.21 -11.08
C THR A 260 -17.07 18.02 -12.21
N GLY A 261 -18.13 17.24 -11.95
CA GLY A 261 -19.21 17.04 -12.91
C GLY A 261 -19.85 15.67 -12.84
N ALA A 262 -20.77 15.43 -13.77
CA ALA A 262 -21.37 14.12 -14.00
C ALA A 262 -20.47 13.30 -14.93
N TRP A 263 -20.25 12.05 -14.55
CA TRP A 263 -19.43 11.10 -15.28
C TRP A 263 -20.13 9.74 -15.40
N THR A 264 -19.81 9.00 -16.44
CA THR A 264 -20.17 7.58 -16.59
C THR A 264 -18.90 6.76 -16.48
N LEU A 265 -18.81 5.92 -15.45
CA LEU A 265 -17.79 4.88 -15.34
C LEU A 265 -18.18 3.70 -16.21
N ARG A 266 -17.30 3.32 -17.13
CA ARG A 266 -17.38 2.09 -17.91
C ARG A 266 -16.21 1.19 -17.53
N VAL A 267 -16.49 -0.08 -17.23
CA VAL A 267 -15.47 -1.12 -17.05
C VAL A 267 -15.83 -2.27 -17.97
N ALA A 268 -14.88 -2.67 -18.80
CA ALA A 268 -15.02 -3.77 -19.74
C ALA A 268 -13.62 -4.31 -20.08
N GLU A 269 -13.49 -5.62 -20.28
CA GLU A 269 -12.24 -6.26 -20.73
C GLU A 269 -11.00 -5.91 -19.88
N GLY A 270 -11.20 -5.63 -18.59
CA GLY A 270 -10.13 -5.26 -17.64
C GLY A 270 -9.66 -3.80 -17.74
N GLU A 271 -10.30 -2.98 -18.58
CA GLU A 271 -10.06 -1.55 -18.72
C GLU A 271 -11.17 -0.71 -18.09
N GLY A 272 -10.80 0.46 -17.55
CA GLY A 272 -11.74 1.47 -17.07
C GLY A 272 -11.74 2.70 -17.96
N ARG A 273 -12.91 3.30 -18.16
CA ARG A 273 -13.07 4.62 -18.80
C ARG A 273 -14.03 5.46 -17.97
N LEU A 274 -13.69 6.73 -17.80
CA LEU A 274 -14.56 7.71 -17.16
C LEU A 274 -14.89 8.79 -18.19
N GLU A 275 -16.13 8.81 -18.66
CA GLU A 275 -16.57 9.70 -19.74
C GLU A 275 -17.51 10.77 -19.20
N PRO A 276 -17.44 12.03 -19.67
CA PRO A 276 -18.38 13.06 -19.26
C PRO A 276 -19.83 12.67 -19.57
N GLY A 277 -20.73 12.84 -18.60
CA GLY A 277 -22.17 12.57 -18.76
C GLY A 277 -22.74 11.62 -17.73
N GLY A 278 -23.92 11.07 -18.01
CA GLY A 278 -24.69 10.29 -17.03
C GLY A 278 -25.58 11.17 -16.15
N GLN A 279 -26.66 10.59 -15.62
CA GLN A 279 -27.58 11.26 -14.70
C GLN A 279 -28.01 10.30 -13.58
N GLY A 280 -28.42 10.86 -12.43
CA GLY A 280 -28.93 10.08 -11.30
C GLY A 280 -27.90 9.16 -10.65
N GLY A 281 -26.61 9.46 -10.81
CA GLY A 281 -25.52 8.74 -10.16
C GLY A 281 -25.31 9.18 -8.70
N PRO A 282 -24.74 8.32 -7.85
CA PRO A 282 -24.23 8.73 -6.54
C PRO A 282 -23.22 9.89 -6.65
N ARG A 283 -23.24 10.78 -5.65
CA ARG A 283 -22.38 11.99 -5.56
C ARG A 283 -21.25 11.77 -4.56
N PHE A 284 -20.02 12.06 -4.98
CA PHE A 284 -18.79 11.94 -4.21
C PHE A 284 -18.05 13.26 -4.15
N GLY A 285 -17.50 13.59 -2.98
CA GLY A 285 -16.29 14.43 -2.94
C GLY A 285 -15.10 13.63 -3.46
N ILE A 286 -14.14 14.28 -4.11
CA ILE A 286 -12.99 13.59 -4.71
C ILE A 286 -12.14 12.78 -3.72
N GLY A 287 -12.11 13.16 -2.45
CA GLY A 287 -11.49 12.36 -1.39
C GLY A 287 -12.24 11.04 -1.15
N ALA A 288 -13.57 11.08 -1.09
CA ALA A 288 -14.39 9.86 -0.95
C ALA A 288 -14.19 8.92 -2.15
N LEU A 289 -14.15 9.47 -3.36
CA LEU A 289 -13.84 8.68 -4.56
C LEU A 289 -12.41 8.11 -4.52
N SER A 290 -11.43 8.86 -4.01
CA SER A 290 -10.05 8.37 -3.84
C SER A 290 -9.99 7.17 -2.89
N SER A 291 -10.80 7.17 -1.83
CA SER A 291 -10.91 6.08 -0.86
C SER A 291 -11.58 4.83 -1.46
N LEU A 292 -12.62 5.03 -2.29
CA LEU A 292 -13.26 3.94 -3.04
C LEU A 292 -12.30 3.37 -4.09
N TYR A 293 -11.61 4.23 -4.84
CA TYR A 293 -10.71 3.86 -5.94
C TYR A 293 -9.62 2.86 -5.53
N THR A 294 -9.08 3.00 -4.32
CA THR A 294 -8.06 2.08 -3.80
C THR A 294 -8.63 0.78 -3.25
N GLY A 295 -9.95 0.68 -3.10
CA GLY A 295 -10.62 -0.42 -2.40
C GLY A 295 -10.60 -0.28 -0.87
N TRP A 296 -10.18 0.87 -0.31
CA TRP A 296 -10.13 1.06 1.14
C TRP A 296 -11.51 1.21 1.77
N ALA A 297 -12.40 1.97 1.13
CA ALA A 297 -13.76 2.17 1.60
C ALA A 297 -14.77 1.65 0.59
N THR A 298 -15.75 0.88 1.08
CA THR A 298 -16.94 0.54 0.30
C THR A 298 -17.91 1.72 0.25
N THR A 299 -18.79 1.73 -0.75
CA THR A 299 -19.88 2.70 -0.85
C THR A 299 -20.77 2.71 0.39
N ALA A 300 -20.99 1.54 1.01
CA ALA A 300 -21.73 1.42 2.27
C ALA A 300 -21.04 2.18 3.42
N THR A 301 -19.71 2.07 3.53
CA THR A 301 -18.93 2.80 4.52
C THR A 301 -18.97 4.30 4.25
N LEU A 302 -18.85 4.72 3.00
CA LEU A 302 -18.88 6.14 2.60
C LEU A 302 -20.27 6.77 2.87
N LEU A 303 -21.36 6.06 2.58
CA LEU A 303 -22.73 6.50 2.89
C LEU A 303 -22.91 6.68 4.40
N ARG A 304 -22.48 5.69 5.20
CA ARG A 304 -22.56 5.75 6.66
C ARG A 304 -21.76 6.92 7.24
N ALA A 305 -20.65 7.28 6.59
CA ALA A 305 -19.82 8.41 6.96
C ALA A 305 -20.36 9.77 6.47
N GLY A 306 -21.40 9.80 5.63
CA GLY A 306 -21.89 11.02 5.00
C GLY A 306 -20.94 11.60 3.94
N LEU A 307 -20.06 10.78 3.38
CA LEU A 307 -19.10 11.15 2.32
C LEU A 307 -19.57 10.78 0.91
N LEU A 308 -20.72 10.10 0.84
CA LEU A 308 -21.40 9.68 -0.38
C LEU A 308 -22.88 9.96 -0.21
N GLU A 309 -23.51 10.47 -1.26
CA GLU A 309 -24.95 10.78 -1.26
C GLU A 309 -25.65 10.16 -2.47
N GLY A 310 -26.88 9.69 -2.27
CA GLY A 310 -27.70 9.12 -3.34
C GLY A 310 -27.20 7.77 -3.84
N GLY A 311 -27.66 7.41 -5.05
CA GLY A 311 -27.41 6.11 -5.67
C GLY A 311 -28.38 5.00 -5.23
N SER A 312 -28.86 4.23 -6.19
CA SER A 312 -29.59 2.98 -5.95
C SER A 312 -28.64 1.89 -5.47
N ALA A 313 -29.19 0.89 -4.75
CA ALA A 313 -28.40 -0.25 -4.30
C ALA A 313 -27.68 -1.00 -5.45
N ALA A 314 -28.22 -0.97 -6.66
CA ALA A 314 -27.58 -1.56 -7.85
C ALA A 314 -26.35 -0.75 -8.28
N GLN A 315 -26.47 0.58 -8.38
CA GLN A 315 -25.34 1.46 -8.72
C GLN A 315 -24.20 1.33 -7.71
N LEU A 316 -24.54 1.32 -6.41
CA LEU A 316 -23.55 1.23 -5.33
C LEU A 316 -22.78 -0.10 -5.36
N ARG A 317 -23.48 -1.22 -5.57
CA ARG A 317 -22.83 -2.53 -5.74
C ARG A 317 -21.97 -2.61 -6.99
N ALA A 318 -22.39 -1.97 -8.09
CA ALA A 318 -21.57 -1.90 -9.29
C ALA A 318 -20.26 -1.15 -9.01
N LEU A 319 -20.32 -0.01 -8.33
CA LEU A 319 -19.12 0.74 -7.95
C LEU A 319 -18.21 -0.04 -7.00
N ASP A 320 -18.76 -0.72 -6.00
CA ASP A 320 -17.98 -1.59 -5.11
C ASP A 320 -17.31 -2.73 -5.90
N ALA A 321 -17.99 -3.32 -6.88
CA ALA A 321 -17.42 -4.36 -7.73
C ALA A 321 -16.32 -3.81 -8.66
N ALA A 322 -16.49 -2.62 -9.23
CA ALA A 322 -15.48 -1.98 -10.09
C ALA A 322 -14.16 -1.75 -9.34
N PHE A 323 -14.26 -1.27 -8.10
CA PHE A 323 -13.09 -0.91 -7.31
C PHE A 323 -12.68 -1.95 -6.26
N ALA A 324 -13.30 -3.14 -6.28
CA ALA A 324 -12.91 -4.26 -5.44
C ALA A 324 -11.45 -4.65 -5.68
N GLY A 325 -10.84 -5.20 -4.64
CA GLY A 325 -9.47 -5.72 -4.66
C GLY A 325 -8.98 -6.02 -3.24
N PRO A 326 -7.75 -6.53 -3.10
CA PRO A 326 -7.12 -6.72 -1.79
C PRO A 326 -7.09 -5.41 -1.00
N THR A 327 -7.21 -5.53 0.32
CA THR A 327 -7.11 -4.38 1.24
C THR A 327 -5.82 -3.60 0.96
N PRO A 328 -5.89 -2.32 0.59
CA PRO A 328 -4.71 -1.57 0.18
C PRO A 328 -3.78 -1.33 1.36
N TRP A 329 -2.51 -1.66 1.18
CA TRP A 329 -1.47 -1.47 2.19
C TRP A 329 -0.12 -1.19 1.56
N MET A 330 0.84 -0.68 2.34
CA MET A 330 2.20 -0.50 1.87
C MET A 330 3.22 -0.69 2.99
N MET A 331 4.40 -1.16 2.58
CA MET A 331 5.60 -1.28 3.41
C MET A 331 6.60 -0.13 3.17
N ASP A 332 6.51 0.54 2.02
CA ASP A 332 7.34 1.70 1.70
C ASP A 332 6.75 2.96 2.36
N GLU A 333 7.52 3.58 3.25
CA GLU A 333 7.24 4.92 3.77
C GLU A 333 8.10 5.98 3.04
N PHE A 334 7.55 7.19 2.87
CA PHE A 334 8.19 8.32 2.20
C PHE A 334 7.63 9.67 2.70
#